data_AF-A0A822GI87-F1
#
_entry.id   AF-A0A822GI87-F1
#
_cell.length_a   1.000
_cell.length_b   1.000
_cell.length_c   1.000
_cell.angle_alpha   90.00
_cell.angle_beta   90.00
_cell.angle_gamma   90.00
#
_symmetry.space_group_name_H-M   'P 1'
#
loop_
_entity.id
_entity.type
_entity.pdbx_description
1 polymer ?
#
loop_
_entity_poly.entity_id
_entity_poly.type
_entity_poly.pdbx_seq_one_letter_code
_entity_poly.pdbx_strand_id
1 'polypeptide(L)' 'MCLTGHYINSDSKLNSKVLSFTIFPERHTSENISYTIKKQLKRLQVYEKTHAITCDGASNMRKSFNTLKPKRLQCLGHKL' A
#
# COMPACT_ATOMS: atom_id res chain seq x y z
N MET A 1 7.12 -6.36 4.94
CA MET A 1 6.20 -5.31 4.47
C MET A 1 4.89 -5.38 5.26
N CYS A 2 4.47 -4.26 5.83
CA CYS A 2 3.19 -4.15 6.53
C CYS A 2 2.22 -3.31 5.67
N LEU A 3 0.97 -3.76 5.55
CA LEU A 3 -0.11 -3.03 4.90
C LEU A 3 -1.21 -2.77 5.94
N THR A 4 -1.49 -1.49 6.18
CA THR A 4 -2.60 -1.06 7.03
C THR A 4 -3.68 -0.46 6.15
N GLY A 5 -4.91 -0.95 6.30
CA GLY A 5 -6.08 -0.47 5.60
C GLY A 5 -6.79 0.59 6.42
N HIS A 6 -7.20 1.67 5.76
CA HIS A 6 -8.05 2.71 6.34
C HIS A 6 -9.32 2.80 5.50
N TYR A 7 -10.49 2.70 6.14
CA TYR A 7 -11.78 2.69 5.45
C TYR A 7 -12.90 3.23 6.34
N ILE A 8 -13.96 3.71 5.70
CA ILE A 8 -15.21 4.11 6.36
C ILE A 8 -16.16 2.91 6.31
N ASN A 9 -16.77 2.54 7.44
CA ASN A 9 -17.76 1.47 7.50
C ASN A 9 -19.19 2.00 7.30
N SER A 10 -20.20 1.11 7.37
CA SER A 10 -21.63 1.46 7.25
C SER A 10 -22.11 2.49 8.24
N ASP A 11 -21.45 2.59 9.41
CA ASP A 11 -21.81 3.53 10.48
C ASP A 11 -21.10 4.89 10.32
N SER A 12 -20.51 5.15 9.15
CA SER A 12 -19.70 6.34 8.87
C SER A 12 -18.47 6.49 9.78
N LYS A 13 -17.97 5.40 10.38
CA LYS A 13 -16.80 5.42 11.26
C LYS A 13 -15.53 5.12 10.49
N LEU A 14 -14.48 5.92 10.73
CA LEU A 14 -13.13 5.64 10.25
C LEU A 14 -12.52 4.47 11.03
N ASN A 15 -12.11 3.45 10.29
CA ASN A 15 -11.46 2.26 10.80
C ASN A 15 -10.02 2.20 10.31
N SER A 16 -9.13 1.64 11.14
CA SER A 16 -7.76 1.28 10.78
C SER A 16 -7.49 -0.15 11.19
N LYS A 17 -6.95 -0.96 10.27
CA LYS A 17 -6.65 -2.37 10.54
C LYS A 17 -5.41 -2.81 9.79
N VAL A 18 -4.52 -3.54 10.47
CA VAL A 18 -3.43 -4.27 9.80
C VAL A 18 -4.05 -5.34 8.90
N LEU A 19 -3.91 -5.17 7.60
CA LEU A 19 -4.43 -6.09 6.59
C LEU A 19 -3.47 -7.25 6.34
N SER A 20 -2.18 -6.97 6.39
CA SER A 20 -1.13 -7.94 6.11
C SER A 20 0.17 -7.52 6.79
N PHE A 21 0.84 -8.48 7.41
CA PHE A 21 2.20 -8.32 7.92
C PHE A 21 3.02 -9.52 7.42
N THR A 22 3.77 -9.30 6.34
CA THR A 22 4.49 -10.39 5.66
C THR A 22 5.97 -10.09 5.60
N ILE A 23 6.77 -11.15 5.77
CA ILE A 23 8.21 -11.10 5.45
C ILE A 23 8.34 -10.73 3.97
N PHE A 24 9.27 -9.84 3.66
CA PHE A 24 9.58 -9.40 2.30
C PHE A 24 11.10 -9.53 2.12
N PRO A 25 11.60 -10.76 1.90
CA PRO A 25 13.04 -11.04 1.85
C PRO A 25 13.70 -10.61 0.53
N GLU A 26 12.90 -10.34 -0.51
CA GLU A 26 13.40 -9.94 -1.82
C GLU A 26 14.05 -8.54 -1.76
N ARG A 27 14.94 -8.25 -2.73
CA ARG A 27 15.48 -6.90 -2.89
C ARG A 27 14.35 -5.90 -3.07
N HIS A 28 14.42 -4.76 -2.38
CA HIS A 28 13.43 -3.68 -2.42
C HIS A 28 13.49 -2.85 -3.71
N THR A 29 13.44 -3.51 -4.87
CA THR A 29 13.28 -2.86 -6.18
C THR A 29 11.83 -2.43 -6.40
N SER A 30 11.59 -1.48 -7.31
CA SER A 30 10.24 -1.00 -7.63
C SER A 30 9.30 -2.12 -8.08
N GLU A 31 9.83 -3.09 -8.83
CA GLU A 31 9.08 -4.20 -9.41
C GLU A 31 8.64 -5.17 -8.30
N ASN A 32 9.56 -5.54 -7.40
CA ASN A 32 9.28 -6.44 -6.29
C ASN A 32 8.29 -5.83 -5.30
N ILE A 33 8.43 -4.52 -5.02
CA ILE A 33 7.51 -3.77 -4.18
C ILE A 33 6.11 -3.76 -4.80
N SER A 34 6.00 -3.37 -6.08
CA SER A 34 4.72 -3.34 -6.80
C SER A 34 4.04 -4.70 -6.83
N TYR A 35 4.80 -5.75 -7.19
CA TYR A 35 4.32 -7.12 -7.20
C TYR A 35 3.80 -7.55 -5.84
N THR A 36 4.56 -7.30 -4.76
CA THR A 36 4.20 -7.71 -3.40
C THR A 36 2.94 -6.99 -2.92
N ILE A 37 2.85 -5.67 -3.10
CA ILE A 37 1.66 -4.89 -2.74
C ILE A 37 0.44 -5.44 -3.50
N LYS A 38 0.53 -5.59 -4.83
CA LYS A 38 -0.56 -6.11 -5.66
C LYS A 38 -0.96 -7.53 -5.27
N LYS A 39 0.01 -8.41 -5.02
CA LYS A 39 -0.21 -9.79 -4.57
C LYS A 39 -1.00 -9.82 -3.26
N GLN A 40 -0.59 -9.05 -2.26
CA GLN A 40 -1.27 -9.02 -0.95
C GLN A 40 -2.68 -8.43 -1.05
N LEU A 41 -2.85 -7.31 -1.75
CA LEU A 41 -4.17 -6.70 -1.94
C LEU A 41 -5.13 -7.60 -2.74
N LYS A 42 -4.62 -8.34 -3.74
CA LYS A 42 -5.40 -9.35 -4.48
C LYS A 42 -5.76 -10.55 -3.61
N ARG A 43 -4.81 -11.09 -2.84
CA ARG A 43 -5.06 -12.18 -1.88
C ARG A 43 -6.17 -11.82 -0.89
N LEU A 44 -6.21 -10.56 -0.46
CA LEU A 44 -7.23 -10.02 0.44
C LEU A 44 -8.52 -9.58 -0.27
N GLN A 45 -8.60 -9.70 -1.60
CA GLN A 45 -9.74 -9.29 -2.42
C GLN A 45 -10.12 -7.80 -2.29
N VAL A 46 -9.14 -6.94 -2.00
CA VAL A 46 -9.34 -5.49 -1.82
C VAL A 46 -8.60 -4.64 -2.87
N TYR A 47 -7.86 -5.25 -3.80
CA TYR A 47 -7.09 -4.51 -4.80
C TYR A 47 -7.96 -3.53 -5.62
N GLU A 48 -9.09 -3.98 -6.16
CA GLU A 48 -10.00 -3.11 -6.93
C GLU A 48 -10.81 -2.14 -6.05
N LYS A 49 -10.81 -2.34 -4.71
CA LYS A 49 -11.43 -1.43 -3.73
C LYS A 49 -10.44 -0.39 -3.18
N THR A 50 -9.15 -0.52 -3.51
CA THR A 50 -8.09 0.34 -3.00
C THR A 50 -7.96 1.58 -3.87
N HIS A 51 -8.34 2.74 -3.34
CA HIS A 51 -8.31 4.01 -4.09
C HIS A 51 -6.94 4.68 -4.03
N ALA A 52 -6.29 4.65 -2.86
CA ALA A 52 -5.01 5.28 -2.63
C ALA A 52 -4.16 4.50 -1.62
N ILE A 53 -2.84 4.67 -1.70
CA ILE A 53 -1.88 4.12 -0.76
C ILE A 53 -0.90 5.22 -0.34
N THR A 54 -0.74 5.39 0.97
CA THR A 54 0.24 6.32 1.55
C THR A 54 1.54 5.57 1.85
N CYS A 55 2.67 6.11 1.40
CA CYS A 55 3.99 5.52 1.66
C CYS A 55 5.08 6.61 1.76
N ASP A 56 6.29 6.23 2.16
CA ASP A 56 7.45 7.12 2.16
C ASP A 56 7.85 7.58 0.74
N GLY A 57 8.84 8.47 0.70
CA GLY A 57 9.33 9.09 -0.52
C GLY A 57 10.53 8.39 -1.16
N ALA A 58 10.90 7.17 -0.80
CA ALA A 58 12.05 6.48 -1.39
C ALA A 58 11.87 6.30 -2.91
N SER A 59 12.96 6.34 -3.67
CA SER A 59 12.93 6.29 -5.14
C SER A 59 12.22 5.03 -5.68
N ASN A 60 12.52 3.86 -5.11
CA ASN A 60 11.87 2.60 -5.49
C ASN A 60 10.39 2.56 -5.07
N MET A 61 10.04 3.13 -3.92
CA MET A 61 8.64 3.29 -3.50
C MET A 61 7.86 4.23 -4.42
N ARG A 62 8.47 5.28 -4.98
CA ARG A 62 7.80 6.12 -5.98
C ARG A 62 7.58 5.36 -7.29
N LYS A 63 8.65 4.73 -7.79
CA LYS A 63 8.64 3.99 -9.06
C LYS A 63 7.70 2.78 -9.05
N SER A 64 7.49 2.12 -7.90
CA SER A 64 6.58 0.97 -7.79
C SER A 64 5.13 1.32 -8.17
N PHE A 65 4.73 2.59 -8.06
CA PHE A 65 3.39 3.02 -8.43
C PHE A 65 3.19 3.25 -9.93
N ASN A 66 4.23 3.14 -10.76
CA ASN A 66 4.08 3.22 -12.21
C ASN A 66 3.25 2.07 -12.79
N THR A 67 3.16 0.94 -12.06
CA THR A 67 2.43 -0.28 -12.50
C THR A 67 1.24 -0.63 -11.59
N LEU A 68 1.05 0.12 -10.49
CA LEU A 68 -0.08 -0.03 -9.58
C LEU A 68 -1.22 0.91 -10.00
N LYS A 69 -2.46 0.42 -9.92
CA LYS A 69 -3.65 1.26 -10.16
C LYS A 69 -3.92 2.30 -9.06
N PRO A 70 -3.80 1.96 -7.75
CA PRO A 70 -4.10 2.93 -6.69
C PRO A 70 -3.22 4.18 -6.75
N LYS A 71 -3.81 5.34 -6.44
CA LYS A 71 -3.06 6.61 -6.38
C LYS A 71 -2.05 6.59 -5.24
N ARG A 72 -0.82 6.99 -5.50
CA ARG A 72 0.19 7.19 -4.46
C ARG A 72 -0.04 8.50 -3.72
N LEU A 73 -0.01 8.44 -2.38
CA LEU A 73 0.04 9.60 -1.50
C LEU A 73 1.39 9.62 -0.77
N GLN A 74 2.03 10.79 -0.74
CA GLN A 74 3.29 10.97 -0.01
C GLN A 74 3.00 11.02 1.49
N CYS A 75 3.69 10.21 2.28
CA CYS A 75 3.68 10.32 3.73
C CYS A 75 4.25 11.68 4.14
N LEU A 76 3.44 12.50 4.81
CA LEU A 76 3.84 13.82 5.30
C LEU A 76 4.87 13.72 6.43
N GLY A 77 4.74 12.74 7.33
CA GLY A 77 5.68 12.57 8.45
C GLY A 77 7.13 12.28 8.02
N HIS A 78 7.36 11.82 6.79
CA HIS A 78 8.70 11.66 6.21
C HIS A 78 9.19 12.87 5.41
N LYS A 79 8.33 13.87 5.19
CA LYS A 79 8.65 15.08 4.40
C LYS A 79 8.76 16.34 5.27
N LEU A 80 8.13 16.34 6.45
CA LEU A 80 8.21 17.40 7.45
C LEU A 80 9.63 17.52 8.03
#